data_AF-A0A956AF01-F1
#
_entry.id   AF-A0A956AF01-F1
#
_cell.length_a   1.000
_cell.length_b   1.000
_cell.length_c   1.000
_cell.angle_alpha   90.00
_cell.angle_beta   90.00
_cell.angle_gamma   90.00
#
_symmetry.space_group_name_H-M   'P 1'
#
loop_
_entity.id
_entity.type
_entity.pdbx_description
1 polymer ?
#
loop_
_entity_poly.entity_id
_entity_poly.type
_entity_poly.pdbx_seq_one_letter_code
_entity_poly.pdbx_strand_id
1 'polypeptide(L)'
;MADVDEEAEEYALGRERLVSSALAALYWSGAAADWHATARDALGWLAEAWGAGDEHLPLTLVHDLGLLLREGHAFRLASGRDLGAWPAAEQAARLAYEERVLGRWLLDPSVDAAHVALSGVPPARRDAFLVHAIRLALTEPTLGARLRLTGNAAHVRSLGEAVITETPTRFEDWAALDDAWLTLAADAHAAAVDALPAGPLFGPEDLWELNHFGELHSESQRLALRQLHGVAARIGPLHASVAGRLRRSAREIPVEAEEADRFPAGGFDALSHQGRFENLVRSEVAYVGEGGEGVDAFDIRYVVGELLYYTRDESPLLDAHRHVTVVVDDLAGLRQKHPELPVQALVLVAGLYLALHADLARAFSAQAASTTLRWRLTQPADVGIAAEEEVLLRTSLGTELRHHRVRLGTLDADAPWPAAPRLAQPLGSRPEIPRLGLPGGLGFALRHAAAFDHQPDVIGCRRVLGGGGAPEPAPGCGVVLLQ
;
A
#
# COMPACT_ATOMS: atom_id res chain seq x y z
N MET A 1 34.30 20.03 -12.08
CA MET A 1 33.55 19.51 -13.24
C MET A 1 32.34 20.41 -13.36
N ALA A 2 32.33 21.26 -14.39
CA ALA A 2 31.15 22.05 -14.70
C ALA A 2 30.18 21.09 -15.39
N ASP A 3 29.03 20.81 -14.76
CA ASP A 3 27.86 20.28 -15.44
C ASP A 3 27.49 21.33 -16.49
N VAL A 4 27.86 21.06 -17.74
CA VAL A 4 27.18 21.69 -18.86
C VAL A 4 25.84 20.98 -18.89
N ASP A 5 24.80 21.66 -18.41
CA ASP A 5 23.41 21.24 -18.63
C ASP A 5 23.23 21.10 -20.15
N GLU A 6 23.41 19.89 -20.68
CA GLU A 6 22.99 19.56 -22.03
C GLU A 6 21.46 19.71 -22.04
N GLU A 7 20.99 20.84 -22.54
CA GLU A 7 19.56 21.11 -22.69
C GLU A 7 18.92 19.96 -23.47
N ALA A 8 17.90 19.32 -22.89
CA ALA A 8 17.17 18.24 -23.52
C ALA A 8 16.62 18.71 -24.88
N GLU A 9 16.98 18.02 -25.95
CA GLU A 9 16.50 18.32 -27.29
C GLU A 9 15.03 17.88 -27.40
N GLU A 10 14.15 18.81 -27.75
CA GLU A 10 12.73 18.54 -27.92
C GLU A 10 12.32 18.67 -29.38
N TYR A 11 11.75 17.60 -29.93
CA TYR A 11 11.28 17.54 -31.31
C TYR A 11 9.76 17.41 -31.35
N ALA A 12 9.08 18.52 -31.63
CA ALA A 12 7.62 18.56 -31.74
C ALA A 12 7.12 17.91 -33.05
N LEU A 13 6.31 16.87 -32.92
CA LEU A 13 5.70 16.13 -34.02
C LEU A 13 4.42 16.82 -34.52
N GLY A 14 4.51 17.39 -35.74
CA GLY A 14 3.33 17.80 -36.49
C GLY A 14 2.50 16.61 -36.98
N ARG A 15 1.25 16.86 -37.37
CA ARG A 15 0.31 15.83 -37.86
C ARG A 15 0.89 14.99 -39.00
N GLU A 16 1.53 15.63 -39.98
CA GLU A 16 2.09 14.96 -41.17
C GLU A 16 3.26 14.02 -40.83
N ARG A 17 3.95 14.26 -39.71
CA ARG A 17 5.14 13.52 -39.29
C ARG A 17 4.83 12.39 -38.31
N LEU A 18 3.64 12.41 -37.70
CA LEU A 18 3.28 11.48 -36.64
C LEU A 18 3.14 10.03 -37.14
N VAL A 19 2.65 9.81 -38.37
CA VAL A 19 2.51 8.46 -38.92
C VAL A 19 3.88 7.80 -39.09
N SER A 20 4.81 8.47 -39.76
CA SER A 20 6.18 7.99 -39.96
C SER A 20 6.93 7.79 -38.64
N SER A 21 6.77 8.72 -37.70
CA SER A 21 7.33 8.61 -36.35
C SER A 21 6.76 7.41 -35.57
N ALA A 22 5.44 7.20 -35.62
CA ALA A 22 4.79 6.08 -34.94
C ALA A 22 5.20 4.73 -35.53
N LEU A 23 5.26 4.62 -36.86
CA LEU A 23 5.75 3.42 -37.54
C LEU A 23 7.22 3.15 -37.16
N ALA A 24 8.08 4.16 -37.22
CA ALA A 24 9.48 4.01 -36.81
C ALA A 24 9.63 3.63 -35.32
N ALA A 25 8.77 4.13 -34.43
CA ALA A 25 8.76 3.72 -33.03
C ALA A 25 8.31 2.27 -32.83
N LEU A 26 7.28 1.82 -33.56
CA LEU A 26 6.81 0.42 -33.54
C LEU A 26 7.84 -0.55 -34.12
N TYR A 27 8.60 -0.12 -35.14
CA TYR A 27 9.71 -0.88 -35.70
C TYR A 27 10.74 -1.25 -34.62
N TRP A 28 10.98 -0.38 -33.64
CA TRP A 28 11.90 -0.60 -32.52
C TRP A 28 11.28 -1.35 -31.32
N SER A 29 10.02 -1.79 -31.41
CA SER A 29 9.39 -2.59 -30.36
C SER A 29 10.13 -3.91 -30.13
N GLY A 30 10.26 -4.28 -28.85
CA GLY A 30 10.83 -5.56 -28.42
C GLY A 30 9.77 -6.63 -28.14
N ALA A 31 8.49 -6.37 -28.43
CA ALA A 31 7.40 -7.32 -28.24
C ALA A 31 7.13 -8.12 -29.54
N ALA A 32 7.10 -9.45 -29.44
CA ALA A 32 6.66 -10.34 -30.52
C ALA A 32 5.13 -10.40 -30.59
N ALA A 33 4.52 -9.32 -31.07
CA ALA A 33 3.07 -9.19 -31.18
C ALA A 33 2.58 -9.13 -32.64
N ASP A 34 1.28 -9.33 -32.84
CA ASP A 34 0.61 -8.91 -34.06
C ASP A 34 0.52 -7.38 -34.04
N TRP A 35 1.45 -6.73 -34.74
CA TRP A 35 1.58 -5.27 -34.71
C TRP A 35 0.29 -4.57 -35.13
N HIS A 36 -0.51 -5.13 -36.03
CA HIS A 36 -1.78 -4.50 -36.43
C HIS A 36 -2.77 -4.47 -35.26
N ALA A 37 -2.85 -5.55 -34.49
CA ALA A 37 -3.70 -5.61 -33.30
C ALA A 37 -3.17 -4.71 -32.17
N THR A 38 -1.87 -4.77 -31.89
CA THR A 38 -1.29 -4.10 -30.72
C THR A 38 -0.96 -2.63 -30.95
N ALA A 39 -0.72 -2.19 -32.19
CA ALA A 39 -0.54 -0.77 -32.52
C ALA A 39 -1.79 0.03 -32.19
N ARG A 40 -2.98 -0.52 -32.47
CA ARG A 40 -4.25 0.14 -32.13
C ARG A 40 -4.35 0.40 -30.63
N ASP A 41 -4.08 -0.60 -29.82
CA ASP A 41 -4.15 -0.51 -28.37
C ASP A 41 -3.12 0.49 -27.84
N ALA A 42 -1.87 0.37 -28.28
CA ALA A 42 -0.78 1.25 -27.85
C ALA A 42 -0.99 2.72 -28.25
N LEU A 43 -1.53 3.00 -29.44
CA LEU A 43 -1.89 4.35 -29.86
C LEU A 43 -3.06 4.91 -29.04
N GLY A 44 -4.01 4.05 -28.66
CA GLY A 44 -5.07 4.40 -27.70
C GLY A 44 -4.49 4.81 -26.36
N TRP A 45 -3.61 3.98 -25.80
CA TRP A 45 -2.95 4.27 -24.51
C TRP A 45 -2.10 5.53 -24.56
N LEU A 46 -1.30 5.69 -25.63
CA LEU A 46 -0.48 6.88 -25.85
C LEU A 46 -1.33 8.14 -25.93
N ALA A 47 -2.44 8.11 -26.69
CA ALA A 47 -3.31 9.26 -26.86
C ALA A 47 -4.02 9.67 -25.56
N GLU A 48 -4.37 8.71 -24.71
CA GLU A 48 -4.92 9.01 -23.37
C GLU A 48 -3.85 9.61 -22.46
N ALA A 49 -2.64 9.06 -22.44
CA ALA A 49 -1.54 9.58 -21.63
C ALA A 49 -1.13 11.00 -22.07
N TRP A 50 -0.95 11.23 -23.37
CA TRP A 50 -0.70 12.58 -23.92
C TRP A 50 -1.86 13.54 -23.61
N GLY A 51 -3.11 13.04 -23.64
CA GLY A 51 -4.27 13.82 -23.26
C GLY A 51 -4.30 14.24 -21.79
N ALA A 52 -3.56 13.53 -20.94
CA ALA A 52 -3.38 13.83 -19.52
C ALA A 52 -2.14 14.71 -19.24
N GLY A 53 -1.44 15.17 -20.27
CA GLY A 53 -0.27 16.05 -20.16
C GLY A 53 1.09 15.37 -20.31
N ASP A 54 1.12 14.05 -20.52
CA ASP A 54 2.37 13.28 -20.65
C ASP A 54 2.82 13.17 -22.12
N GLU A 55 2.88 14.31 -22.82
CA GLU A 55 3.09 14.38 -24.27
C GLU A 55 4.46 13.91 -24.77
N HIS A 56 5.40 13.66 -23.86
CA HIS A 56 6.75 13.17 -24.14
C HIS A 56 6.89 11.65 -24.10
N LEU A 57 5.84 10.91 -23.69
CA LEU A 57 5.94 9.46 -23.56
C LEU A 57 6.24 8.79 -24.91
N PRO A 58 7.28 7.94 -25.00
CA PRO A 58 7.66 7.30 -26.26
C PRO A 58 6.77 6.10 -26.58
N LEU A 59 6.22 6.04 -27.79
CA LEU A 59 5.31 4.98 -28.23
C LEU A 59 5.90 3.57 -28.04
N THR A 60 7.20 3.37 -28.30
CA THR A 60 7.85 2.06 -28.14
C THR A 60 7.75 1.53 -26.71
N LEU A 61 8.03 2.36 -25.69
CA LEU A 61 7.94 1.93 -24.29
C LEU A 61 6.48 1.79 -23.84
N VAL A 62 5.59 2.67 -24.29
CA VAL A 62 4.14 2.57 -24.01
C VAL A 62 3.58 1.26 -24.54
N HIS A 63 3.93 0.89 -25.78
CA HIS A 63 3.53 -0.36 -26.39
C HIS A 63 4.08 -1.57 -25.62
N ASP A 64 5.39 -1.63 -25.42
CA ASP A 64 6.02 -2.82 -24.84
C ASP A 64 5.65 -3.01 -23.37
N LEU A 65 5.61 -1.94 -22.57
CA LEU A 65 5.18 -2.02 -21.17
C LEU A 65 3.69 -2.38 -21.06
N GLY A 66 2.84 -1.78 -21.89
CA GLY A 66 1.40 -2.09 -21.88
C GLY A 66 1.11 -3.54 -22.23
N LEU A 67 1.82 -4.09 -23.23
CA LEU A 67 1.73 -5.52 -23.57
C LEU A 67 2.29 -6.42 -22.47
N LEU A 68 3.43 -6.06 -21.87
CA LEU A 68 4.03 -6.82 -20.79
C LEU A 68 3.10 -6.87 -19.57
N LEU A 69 2.51 -5.74 -19.16
CA LEU A 69 1.52 -5.69 -18.09
C LEU A 69 0.24 -6.48 -18.42
N ARG A 70 -0.17 -6.50 -19.68
CA ARG A 70 -1.37 -7.24 -20.11
C ARG A 70 -1.15 -8.74 -20.17
N GLU A 71 0.00 -9.19 -20.65
CA GLU A 71 0.31 -10.60 -20.92
C GLU A 71 1.04 -11.30 -19.76
N GLY A 72 1.73 -10.54 -18.90
CA GLY A 72 2.52 -11.08 -17.80
C GLY A 72 3.56 -12.07 -18.30
N HIS A 73 3.58 -13.27 -17.72
CA HIS A 73 4.50 -14.34 -18.14
C HIS A 73 4.27 -14.89 -19.55
N ALA A 74 3.14 -14.57 -20.19
CA ALA A 74 2.90 -14.96 -21.58
C ALA A 74 3.61 -14.04 -22.59
N PHE A 75 4.15 -12.91 -22.14
CA PHE A 75 4.85 -11.93 -22.98
C PHE A 75 6.01 -12.58 -23.75
N ARG A 76 6.11 -12.28 -25.04
CA ARG A 76 7.12 -12.81 -25.95
C ARG A 76 8.02 -11.70 -26.45
N LEU A 77 9.33 -11.92 -26.40
CA LEU A 77 10.32 -11.02 -26.99
C LEU A 77 10.37 -11.16 -28.51
N ALA A 78 10.56 -10.04 -29.21
CA ALA A 78 10.66 -9.96 -30.66
C ALA A 78 11.81 -10.82 -31.21
N SER A 79 12.95 -10.91 -30.51
CA SER A 79 14.06 -11.80 -30.89
C SER A 79 13.67 -13.27 -30.99
N GLY A 80 12.66 -13.72 -30.23
CA GLY A 80 12.15 -15.09 -30.31
C GLY A 80 11.47 -15.43 -31.63
N ARG A 81 11.02 -14.41 -32.39
CA ARG A 81 10.32 -14.57 -33.67
C ARG A 81 11.13 -14.04 -34.85
N ASP A 82 11.72 -12.85 -34.70
CA ASP A 82 12.17 -12.02 -35.82
C ASP A 82 13.71 -11.84 -35.88
N LEU A 83 14.48 -12.44 -34.96
CA LEU A 83 15.95 -12.24 -34.88
C LEU A 83 16.68 -12.47 -36.22
N GLY A 84 16.25 -13.48 -36.98
CA GLY A 84 16.85 -13.78 -38.30
C GLY A 84 16.51 -12.76 -39.40
N ALA A 85 15.46 -11.98 -39.21
CA ALA A 85 15.01 -10.94 -40.16
C ALA A 85 15.59 -9.55 -39.84
N TRP A 86 16.12 -9.34 -38.62
CA TRP A 86 16.68 -8.06 -38.21
C TRP A 86 17.96 -7.69 -38.98
N PRO A 87 18.14 -6.41 -39.36
CA PRO A 87 19.36 -5.96 -40.01
C PRO A 87 20.56 -6.16 -39.08
N ALA A 88 21.66 -6.68 -39.61
CA ALA A 88 22.86 -7.00 -38.82
C ALA A 88 23.42 -5.79 -38.03
N ALA A 89 23.26 -4.57 -38.56
CA ALA A 89 23.68 -3.34 -37.89
C ALA A 89 22.84 -3.00 -36.64
N GLU A 90 21.59 -3.46 -36.57
CA GLU A 90 20.65 -3.13 -35.48
C GLU A 90 20.55 -4.22 -34.41
N GLN A 91 20.91 -5.47 -34.75
CA GLN A 91 20.71 -6.63 -33.86
C GLN A 91 21.28 -6.40 -32.45
N ALA A 92 22.48 -5.83 -32.35
CA ALA A 92 23.10 -5.57 -31.05
C ALA A 92 22.29 -4.57 -30.20
N ALA A 93 21.78 -3.50 -30.80
CA ALA A 93 20.99 -2.49 -30.09
C ALA A 93 19.63 -3.05 -29.64
N ARG A 94 18.96 -3.81 -30.51
CA ARG A 94 17.67 -4.46 -30.21
C ARG A 94 17.80 -5.49 -29.09
N LEU A 95 18.80 -6.37 -29.16
CA LEU A 95 19.08 -7.33 -28.09
C LEU A 95 19.44 -6.62 -26.78
N ALA A 96 20.22 -5.54 -26.83
CA ALA A 96 20.55 -4.77 -25.64
C ALA A 96 19.32 -4.09 -25.01
N TYR A 97 18.33 -3.69 -25.81
CA TYR A 97 17.05 -3.19 -25.29
C TYR A 97 16.24 -4.31 -24.65
N GLU A 98 16.05 -5.42 -25.36
CA GLU A 98 15.32 -6.58 -24.83
C GLU A 98 15.95 -7.10 -23.54
N GLU A 99 17.28 -7.21 -23.45
CA GLU A 99 17.97 -7.69 -22.26
C GLU A 99 17.89 -6.70 -21.10
N ARG A 100 18.27 -5.43 -21.33
CA ARG A 100 18.42 -4.44 -20.24
C ARG A 100 17.08 -3.89 -19.74
N VAL A 101 16.08 -3.83 -20.61
CA VAL A 101 14.78 -3.23 -20.28
C VAL A 101 13.72 -4.30 -20.11
N LEU A 102 13.35 -5.00 -21.19
CA LEU A 102 12.20 -5.92 -21.16
C LEU A 102 12.47 -7.17 -20.31
N GLY A 103 13.64 -7.77 -20.43
CA GLY A 103 14.07 -8.92 -19.64
C GLY A 103 14.15 -8.57 -18.16
N ARG A 104 14.61 -7.36 -17.84
CA ARG A 104 14.58 -6.84 -16.46
C ARG A 104 13.14 -6.66 -15.96
N TRP A 105 12.28 -6.00 -16.72
CA TRP A 105 10.87 -5.80 -16.33
C TRP A 105 10.11 -7.12 -16.18
N LEU A 106 10.39 -8.11 -17.03
CA LEU A 106 9.80 -9.45 -16.95
C LEU A 106 10.20 -10.18 -15.65
N LEU A 107 11.39 -9.88 -15.11
CA LEU A 107 11.90 -10.43 -13.86
C LEU A 107 11.62 -9.55 -12.65
N ASP A 108 11.02 -8.37 -12.84
CA ASP A 108 10.74 -7.41 -11.78
C ASP A 108 9.45 -7.79 -11.03
N PRO A 109 9.53 -8.12 -9.73
CA PRO A 109 8.36 -8.50 -8.94
C PRO A 109 7.30 -7.39 -8.87
N SER A 110 7.68 -6.13 -9.02
CA SER A 110 6.75 -5.00 -9.02
C SER A 110 5.88 -5.00 -10.28
N VAL A 111 6.43 -5.42 -11.42
CA VAL A 111 5.70 -5.53 -12.68
C VAL A 111 4.74 -6.71 -12.66
N ASP A 112 5.16 -7.84 -12.09
CA ASP A 112 4.27 -8.98 -11.83
C ASP A 112 3.11 -8.60 -10.89
N ALA A 113 3.40 -7.87 -9.81
CA ALA A 113 2.37 -7.37 -8.90
C ALA A 113 1.37 -6.44 -9.61
N ALA A 114 1.84 -5.57 -10.51
CA ALA A 114 0.97 -4.72 -11.33
C ALA A 114 0.11 -5.53 -12.33
N HIS A 115 0.66 -6.59 -12.93
CA HIS A 115 -0.10 -7.54 -13.76
C HIS A 115 -1.19 -8.28 -12.96
N VAL A 116 -0.87 -8.72 -11.73
CA VAL A 116 -1.85 -9.34 -10.84
C VAL A 116 -2.95 -8.34 -10.46
N ALA A 117 -2.60 -7.08 -10.19
CA ALA A 117 -3.59 -6.02 -9.92
C ALA A 117 -4.54 -5.81 -11.12
N LEU A 118 -4.01 -5.78 -12.35
CA LEU A 118 -4.81 -5.69 -13.58
C LEU A 118 -5.84 -6.83 -13.69
N SER A 119 -5.50 -8.04 -13.23
CA SER A 119 -6.40 -9.19 -13.27
C SER A 119 -7.67 -9.00 -12.41
N GLY A 120 -7.58 -8.18 -11.36
CA GLY A 120 -8.72 -7.77 -10.53
C GLY A 120 -9.58 -6.64 -11.14
N VAL A 121 -9.12 -6.00 -12.20
CA VAL A 121 -9.82 -4.87 -12.83
C VAL A 121 -10.88 -5.37 -13.83
N PRO A 122 -12.12 -4.85 -13.77
CA PRO A 122 -13.16 -5.18 -14.74
C PRO A 122 -12.71 -4.91 -16.20
N PRO A 123 -13.05 -5.75 -17.18
CA PRO A 123 -12.58 -5.61 -18.57
C PRO A 123 -12.75 -4.20 -19.15
N ALA A 124 -13.89 -3.55 -18.89
CA ALA A 124 -14.19 -2.20 -19.36
C ALA A 124 -13.29 -1.09 -18.79
N ARG A 125 -12.48 -1.36 -17.75
CA ARG A 125 -11.56 -0.40 -17.12
C ARG A 125 -10.08 -0.78 -17.28
N ARG A 126 -9.77 -1.86 -18.01
CA ARG A 126 -8.39 -2.36 -18.15
C ARG A 126 -7.48 -1.41 -18.91
N ASP A 127 -7.96 -0.79 -19.98
CA ASP A 127 -7.16 0.18 -20.73
C ASP A 127 -6.84 1.42 -19.90
N ALA A 128 -7.82 1.95 -19.16
CA ALA A 128 -7.60 3.06 -18.24
C ALA A 128 -6.60 2.70 -17.12
N PHE A 129 -6.62 1.46 -16.64
CA PHE A 129 -5.62 0.96 -15.69
C PHE A 129 -4.23 0.90 -16.34
N LEU A 130 -4.12 0.36 -17.55
CA LEU A 130 -2.84 0.24 -18.27
C LEU A 130 -2.23 1.61 -18.54
N VAL A 131 -3.03 2.56 -19.05
CA VAL A 131 -2.61 3.95 -19.24
C VAL A 131 -2.09 4.53 -17.93
N HIS A 132 -2.82 4.33 -16.84
CA HIS A 132 -2.41 4.83 -15.54
C HIS A 132 -1.09 4.20 -15.06
N ALA A 133 -0.94 2.88 -15.16
CA ALA A 133 0.30 2.18 -14.81
C ALA A 133 1.49 2.63 -15.68
N ILE A 134 1.29 2.79 -16.99
CA ILE A 134 2.30 3.29 -17.91
C ILE A 134 2.77 4.70 -17.51
N ARG A 135 1.82 5.58 -17.16
CA ARG A 135 2.14 6.94 -16.70
C ARG A 135 2.95 6.91 -15.40
N LEU A 136 2.53 6.11 -14.41
CA LEU A 136 3.28 5.94 -13.15
C LEU A 136 4.72 5.49 -13.41
N ALA A 137 4.91 4.55 -14.34
CA ALA A 137 6.23 3.98 -14.64
C ALA A 137 7.13 4.88 -15.48
N LEU A 138 6.57 5.64 -16.43
CA LEU A 138 7.35 6.27 -17.49
C LEU A 138 7.37 7.80 -17.45
N THR A 139 6.37 8.48 -16.86
CA THR A 139 6.26 9.94 -16.93
C THR A 139 7.49 10.64 -16.37
N GLU A 140 7.84 10.41 -15.10
CA GLU A 140 8.96 11.10 -14.47
C GLU A 140 10.32 10.68 -15.08
N PRO A 141 10.62 9.38 -15.25
CA PRO A 141 11.92 8.98 -15.80
C PRO A 141 12.20 9.53 -17.20
N THR A 142 11.20 9.49 -18.09
CA THR A 142 11.40 9.92 -19.49
C THR A 142 11.35 11.44 -19.66
N LEU A 143 10.91 12.20 -18.66
CA LEU A 143 10.90 13.66 -18.72
C LEU A 143 12.32 14.23 -18.83
N GLY A 144 13.30 13.55 -18.22
CA GLY A 144 14.72 13.92 -18.26
C GLY A 144 15.52 13.31 -19.42
N ALA A 145 14.86 12.65 -20.38
CA ALA A 145 15.55 12.08 -21.53
C ALA A 145 16.19 13.18 -22.40
N ARG A 146 17.43 12.93 -22.87
CA ARG A 146 18.20 13.89 -23.69
C ARG A 146 17.53 14.28 -25.01
N LEU A 147 16.67 13.42 -25.55
CA LEU A 147 15.90 13.64 -26.76
C LEU A 147 14.46 13.19 -26.51
N ARG A 148 13.50 14.08 -26.75
CA ARG A 148 12.07 13.81 -26.54
C ARG A 148 11.29 14.14 -27.80
N LEU A 149 10.44 13.20 -28.20
CA LEU A 149 9.46 13.43 -29.26
C LEU A 149 8.14 13.81 -28.59
N THR A 150 7.70 15.06 -28.77
CA THR A 150 6.45 15.56 -28.19
C THR A 150 5.38 15.70 -29.26
N GLY A 151 4.10 15.64 -28.90
CA GLY A 151 3.03 15.75 -29.87
C GLY A 151 1.66 15.97 -29.29
N ASN A 152 0.68 16.22 -30.17
CA ASN A 152 -0.69 16.49 -29.76
C ASN A 152 -1.52 15.20 -29.71
N ALA A 153 -2.15 14.92 -28.56
CA ALA A 153 -3.03 13.77 -28.37
C ALA A 153 -4.16 13.65 -29.42
N ALA A 154 -4.69 14.79 -29.90
CA ALA A 154 -5.70 14.81 -30.94
C ALA A 154 -5.18 14.27 -32.28
N HIS A 155 -3.90 14.51 -32.59
CA HIS A 155 -3.26 13.97 -33.79
C HIS A 155 -3.15 12.44 -33.70
N VAL A 156 -2.71 11.89 -32.56
CA VAL A 156 -2.63 10.43 -32.34
C VAL A 156 -4.00 9.79 -32.54
N ARG A 157 -5.06 10.35 -31.94
CA ARG A 157 -6.44 9.85 -32.11
C ARG A 157 -6.90 9.86 -33.56
N SER A 158 -6.57 10.92 -34.30
CA SER A 158 -7.00 11.09 -35.69
C SER A 158 -6.24 10.22 -36.71
N LEU A 159 -5.05 9.74 -36.35
CA LEU A 159 -4.13 9.04 -37.26
C LEU A 159 -4.00 7.55 -36.96
N GLY A 160 -4.68 7.05 -35.93
CA GLY A 160 -4.61 5.64 -35.53
C GLY A 160 -4.89 4.69 -36.69
N GLU A 161 -5.95 4.93 -37.47
CA GLU A 161 -6.30 4.07 -38.60
C GLU A 161 -5.27 4.10 -39.74
N ALA A 162 -4.62 5.25 -39.98
CA ALA A 162 -3.56 5.37 -40.96
C ALA A 162 -2.33 4.57 -40.53
N VAL A 163 -1.88 4.72 -39.28
CA VAL A 163 -0.78 3.94 -38.72
C VAL A 163 -1.08 2.45 -38.79
N ILE A 164 -2.29 2.03 -38.37
CA ILE A 164 -2.70 0.62 -38.40
C ILE A 164 -2.69 0.06 -39.83
N THR A 165 -3.21 0.81 -40.81
CA THR A 165 -3.26 0.40 -42.21
C THR A 165 -1.85 0.27 -42.82
N GLU A 166 -0.94 1.17 -42.43
CA GLU A 166 0.44 1.19 -42.93
C GLU A 166 1.38 0.28 -42.12
N THR A 167 0.94 -0.27 -40.99
CA THR A 167 1.75 -1.17 -40.15
C THR A 167 2.00 -2.49 -40.87
N PRO A 168 3.25 -2.84 -41.17
CA PRO A 168 3.56 -4.10 -41.82
C PRO A 168 3.25 -5.32 -40.96
N THR A 169 2.90 -6.44 -41.60
CA THR A 169 2.59 -7.71 -40.89
C THR A 169 3.82 -8.59 -40.66
N ARG A 170 4.90 -8.37 -41.42
CA ARG A 170 6.16 -9.09 -41.34
C ARG A 170 7.31 -8.12 -41.16
N PHE A 171 8.38 -8.58 -40.51
CA PHE A 171 9.51 -7.71 -40.21
C PHE A 171 10.22 -7.21 -41.49
N GLU A 172 10.31 -8.05 -42.53
CA GLU A 172 11.02 -7.72 -43.77
C GLU A 172 10.36 -6.57 -44.54
N ASP A 173 9.05 -6.37 -44.36
CA ASP A 173 8.27 -5.34 -45.03
C ASP A 173 8.54 -3.93 -44.47
N TRP A 174 9.20 -3.83 -43.30
CA TRP A 174 9.57 -2.55 -42.70
C TRP A 174 10.72 -1.83 -43.42
N ALA A 175 11.41 -2.51 -44.36
CA ALA A 175 12.49 -1.93 -45.17
C ALA A 175 12.05 -0.75 -46.06
N ALA A 176 10.74 -0.50 -46.18
CA ALA A 176 10.18 0.64 -46.90
C ALA A 176 10.13 1.95 -46.08
N LEU A 177 10.42 1.90 -44.78
CA LEU A 177 10.48 3.10 -43.95
C LEU A 177 11.69 3.98 -44.30
N ASP A 178 11.52 5.28 -44.14
CA ASP A 178 12.57 6.27 -44.34
C ASP A 178 13.63 6.17 -43.22
N ASP A 179 14.90 5.97 -43.61
CA ASP A 179 16.06 5.85 -42.73
C ASP A 179 16.19 7.03 -41.76
N ALA A 180 15.77 8.25 -42.15
CA ALA A 180 15.81 9.41 -41.28
C ALA A 180 14.88 9.25 -40.07
N TRP A 181 13.69 8.69 -40.28
CA TRP A 181 12.73 8.41 -39.20
C TRP A 181 13.18 7.23 -38.35
N LEU A 182 13.76 6.20 -38.95
CA LEU A 182 14.33 5.07 -38.22
C LEU A 182 15.46 5.51 -37.28
N THR A 183 16.34 6.39 -37.76
CA THR A 183 17.45 6.95 -36.97
C THR A 183 16.93 7.81 -35.82
N LEU A 184 16.00 8.74 -36.11
CA LEU A 184 15.41 9.61 -35.09
C LEU A 184 14.68 8.80 -34.00
N ALA A 185 13.91 7.77 -34.40
CA ALA A 185 13.23 6.88 -33.47
C ALA A 185 14.21 6.07 -32.63
N ALA A 186 15.31 5.58 -33.22
CA ALA A 186 16.36 4.87 -32.51
C ALA A 186 17.02 5.76 -31.45
N ASP A 187 17.36 7.00 -31.81
CA ASP A 187 17.99 7.97 -30.91
C ASP A 187 17.07 8.37 -29.75
N ALA A 188 15.79 8.64 -30.04
CA ALA A 188 14.79 8.97 -29.02
C ALA A 188 14.50 7.77 -28.10
N HIS A 189 14.44 6.56 -28.67
CA HIS A 189 14.28 5.32 -27.92
C HIS A 189 15.47 5.10 -26.98
N ALA A 190 16.71 5.21 -27.48
CA ALA A 190 17.91 5.08 -26.68
C ALA A 190 17.95 6.13 -25.54
N ALA A 191 17.63 7.39 -25.84
CA ALA A 191 17.53 8.46 -24.85
C ALA A 191 16.52 8.15 -23.74
N ALA A 192 15.34 7.64 -24.09
CA ALA A 192 14.33 7.27 -23.12
C ALA A 192 14.75 6.07 -22.27
N VAL A 193 15.37 5.05 -22.88
CA VAL A 193 15.89 3.86 -22.20
C VAL A 193 16.98 4.22 -21.20
N ASP A 194 17.92 5.08 -21.59
CA ASP A 194 19.01 5.53 -20.73
C ASP A 194 18.51 6.33 -19.52
N ALA A 195 17.33 6.95 -19.61
CA ALA A 195 16.69 7.69 -18.53
C ALA A 195 15.88 6.81 -17.54
N LEU A 196 15.66 5.52 -17.85
CA LEU A 196 14.90 4.62 -16.98
C LEU A 196 15.67 4.30 -15.68
N PRO A 197 14.98 4.22 -14.52
CA PRO A 197 15.62 3.88 -13.25
C PRO A 197 16.16 2.45 -13.28
N ALA A 198 17.25 2.18 -12.55
CA ALA A 198 17.84 0.84 -12.45
C ALA A 198 17.04 -0.13 -11.56
N GLY A 199 16.27 0.41 -10.61
CA GLY A 199 15.53 -0.36 -9.59
C GLY A 199 14.17 -0.90 -10.07
N PRO A 200 13.30 -1.30 -9.12
CA PRO A 200 11.93 -1.70 -9.43
C PRO A 200 11.19 -0.63 -10.21
N LEU A 201 10.39 -1.03 -11.20
CA LEU A 201 9.63 -0.12 -12.04
C LEU A 201 8.50 0.57 -11.26
N PHE A 202 7.87 -0.16 -10.32
CA PHE A 202 6.82 0.39 -9.47
C PHE A 202 7.27 0.41 -8.01
N GLY A 203 7.13 1.57 -7.37
CA GLY A 203 7.30 1.72 -5.93
C GLY A 203 6.14 1.09 -5.15
N PRO A 204 6.29 0.90 -3.83
CA PRO A 204 5.21 0.39 -2.98
C PRO A 204 3.92 1.21 -3.05
N GLU A 205 4.03 2.54 -3.18
CA GLU A 205 2.91 3.46 -3.34
C GLU A 205 2.20 3.30 -4.69
N ASP A 206 2.94 3.05 -5.77
CA ASP A 206 2.37 2.76 -7.09
C ASP A 206 1.57 1.47 -7.05
N LEU A 207 2.16 0.40 -6.49
CA LEU A 207 1.49 -0.88 -6.36
C LEU A 207 0.25 -0.80 -5.49
N TRP A 208 0.29 -0.01 -4.42
CA TRP A 208 -0.88 0.24 -3.59
C TRP A 208 -1.98 0.94 -4.40
N GLU A 209 -1.63 2.00 -5.13
CA GLU A 209 -2.57 2.76 -5.97
C GLU A 209 -3.18 1.90 -7.07
N LEU A 210 -2.38 1.07 -7.76
CA LEU A 210 -2.84 0.14 -8.78
C LEU A 210 -3.81 -0.90 -8.20
N ASN A 211 -3.51 -1.48 -7.03
CA ASN A 211 -4.41 -2.43 -6.36
C ASN A 211 -5.77 -1.82 -5.97
N HIS A 212 -5.84 -0.50 -5.78
CA HIS A 212 -7.06 0.21 -5.42
C HIS A 212 -7.61 1.09 -6.55
N PHE A 213 -7.14 0.91 -7.79
CA PHE A 213 -7.53 1.73 -8.94
C PHE A 213 -9.05 1.84 -9.15
N GLY A 214 -9.79 0.78 -8.78
CA GLY A 214 -11.24 0.75 -8.81
C GLY A 214 -11.91 1.78 -7.91
N GLU A 215 -11.33 2.01 -6.73
CA GLU A 215 -11.85 2.81 -5.61
C GLU A 215 -11.36 4.27 -5.65
N LEU A 216 -10.28 4.54 -6.38
CA LEU A 216 -9.68 5.86 -6.53
C LEU A 216 -10.31 6.60 -7.71
N HIS A 217 -11.23 7.53 -7.41
CA HIS A 217 -12.02 8.20 -8.45
C HIS A 217 -11.37 9.48 -8.97
N SER A 218 -10.53 10.16 -8.18
CA SER A 218 -9.93 11.44 -8.55
C SER A 218 -8.40 11.42 -8.45
N GLU A 219 -7.75 12.26 -9.24
CA GLU A 219 -6.30 12.47 -9.18
C GLU A 219 -5.86 13.09 -7.86
N SER A 220 -6.67 13.99 -7.28
CA SER A 220 -6.41 14.57 -5.97
C SER A 220 -6.41 13.50 -4.85
N GLN A 221 -7.35 12.54 -4.90
CA GLN A 221 -7.39 11.43 -3.95
C GLN A 221 -6.17 10.51 -4.12
N ARG A 222 -5.81 10.18 -5.37
CA ARG A 222 -4.58 9.44 -5.68
C ARG A 222 -3.35 10.12 -5.09
N LEU A 223 -3.16 11.41 -5.38
CA LEU A 223 -2.02 12.18 -4.90
C LEU A 223 -1.96 12.20 -3.36
N ALA A 224 -3.10 12.43 -2.69
CA ALA A 224 -3.16 12.43 -1.23
C ALA A 224 -2.74 11.07 -0.63
N LEU A 225 -3.24 9.97 -1.19
CA LEU A 225 -2.95 8.63 -0.69
C LEU A 225 -1.51 8.20 -1.02
N ARG A 226 -0.97 8.57 -2.18
CA ARG A 226 0.46 8.40 -2.49
C ARG A 226 1.34 9.10 -1.47
N GLN A 227 1.05 10.36 -1.15
CA GLN A 227 1.83 11.10 -0.15
C GLN A 227 1.74 10.45 1.23
N LEU A 228 0.54 10.01 1.63
CA LEU A 228 0.27 9.35 2.89
C LEU A 228 0.99 7.99 3.01
N HIS A 229 0.93 7.14 1.98
CA HIS A 229 1.66 5.86 1.93
C HIS A 229 3.17 6.06 1.80
N GLY A 230 3.63 7.07 1.04
CA GLY A 230 5.04 7.43 0.94
C GLY A 230 5.62 7.97 2.25
N VAL A 231 4.83 8.66 3.07
CA VAL A 231 5.23 9.00 4.45
C VAL A 231 5.35 7.74 5.30
N ALA A 232 4.32 6.88 5.31
CA ALA A 232 4.34 5.64 6.09
C ALA A 232 5.54 4.75 5.72
N ALA A 233 5.83 4.61 4.42
CA ALA A 233 6.99 3.87 3.92
C ALA A 233 8.32 4.46 4.38
N ARG A 234 8.47 5.79 4.39
CA ARG A 234 9.69 6.48 4.87
C ARG A 234 9.89 6.38 6.39
N ILE A 235 8.81 6.33 7.17
CA ILE A 235 8.89 6.01 8.61
C ILE A 235 9.46 4.59 8.77
N GLY A 236 9.02 3.69 7.90
CA GLY A 236 9.51 2.33 7.83
C GLY A 236 8.97 1.43 8.94
N PRO A 237 9.22 0.12 8.82
CA PRO A 237 8.73 -0.85 9.79
C PRO A 237 9.50 -0.79 11.12
N LEU A 238 8.80 -1.03 12.23
CA LEU A 238 9.41 -1.30 13.51
C LEU A 238 10.41 -2.45 13.41
N HIS A 239 11.63 -2.19 13.84
CA HIS A 239 12.70 -3.19 13.83
C HIS A 239 12.32 -4.43 14.67
N ALA A 240 12.64 -5.62 14.16
CA ALA A 240 12.24 -6.90 14.77
C ALA A 240 12.69 -7.04 16.23
N SER A 241 13.86 -6.50 16.61
CA SER A 241 14.33 -6.52 17.99
C SER A 241 13.47 -5.67 18.93
N VAL A 242 12.93 -4.54 18.44
CA VAL A 242 12.04 -3.68 19.22
C VAL A 242 10.68 -4.37 19.35
N ALA A 243 10.13 -4.90 18.26
CA ALA A 243 8.90 -5.69 18.28
C ALA A 243 9.01 -6.88 19.26
N GLY A 244 10.13 -7.62 19.22
CA GLY A 244 10.37 -8.73 20.14
C GLY A 244 10.51 -8.30 21.60
N ARG A 245 11.05 -7.11 21.88
CA ARG A 245 11.05 -6.54 23.24
C ARG A 245 9.63 -6.17 23.67
N LEU A 246 8.86 -5.50 22.81
CA LEU A 246 7.47 -5.13 23.09
C LEU A 246 6.61 -6.36 23.43
N ARG A 247 6.76 -7.46 22.68
CA ARG A 247 6.12 -8.75 22.96
C ARG A 247 6.49 -9.31 24.33
N ARG A 248 7.77 -9.26 24.71
CA ARG A 248 8.22 -9.78 26.01
C ARG A 248 7.82 -8.90 27.19
N SER A 249 7.75 -7.59 27.00
CA SER A 249 7.29 -6.65 28.02
C SER A 249 5.77 -6.60 28.11
N ALA A 250 5.08 -7.09 27.09
CA ALA A 250 3.65 -7.11 27.05
C ALA A 250 3.13 -8.06 28.14
N ARG A 251 2.46 -7.49 29.14
CA ARG A 251 1.72 -8.28 30.12
C ARG A 251 0.58 -8.99 29.40
N GLU A 252 0.56 -10.30 29.55
CA GLU A 252 -0.57 -11.15 29.20
C GLU A 252 -1.70 -10.90 30.21
N ILE A 253 -2.90 -10.66 29.69
CA ILE A 253 -4.10 -10.43 30.49
C ILE A 253 -5.04 -11.62 30.21
N PRO A 254 -5.66 -12.21 31.24
CA PRO A 254 -6.74 -13.15 31.06
C PRO A 254 -7.84 -12.55 30.17
N VAL A 255 -8.11 -13.17 29.03
CA VAL A 255 -9.25 -12.83 28.18
C VAL A 255 -10.46 -13.60 28.70
N GLU A 256 -11.54 -12.89 29.00
CA GLU A 256 -12.80 -13.53 29.36
C GLU A 256 -13.33 -14.32 28.16
N ALA A 257 -13.67 -15.59 28.37
CA ALA A 257 -13.98 -16.56 27.33
C ALA A 257 -15.22 -16.25 26.47
N GLU A 258 -15.91 -15.12 26.68
CA GLU A 258 -17.02 -14.68 25.81
C GLU A 258 -16.56 -14.31 24.39
N GLU A 259 -15.29 -13.91 24.21
CA GLU A 259 -14.67 -13.66 22.88
C GLU A 259 -13.94 -14.88 22.31
N ALA A 260 -13.71 -15.93 23.10
CA ALA A 260 -13.12 -17.17 22.61
C ALA A 260 -14.19 -17.92 21.81
N ASP A 261 -13.84 -18.30 20.58
CA ASP A 261 -14.66 -19.06 19.65
C ASP A 261 -15.52 -20.14 20.34
N ARG A 262 -16.63 -20.48 19.67
CA ARG A 262 -17.62 -21.53 20.02
C ARG A 262 -17.04 -22.94 20.27
N PHE A 263 -15.71 -23.08 20.22
CA PHE A 263 -14.93 -24.26 20.52
C PHE A 263 -14.06 -24.00 21.75
N PRO A 264 -14.29 -24.70 22.86
CA PRO A 264 -13.60 -24.41 24.10
C PRO A 264 -12.11 -24.80 23.99
N ALA A 265 -11.23 -23.80 24.03
CA ALA A 265 -9.77 -23.95 24.02
C ALA A 265 -9.28 -24.38 25.42
N GLY A 266 -8.58 -25.51 25.51
CA GLY A 266 -8.05 -26.04 26.78
C GLY A 266 -8.00 -27.57 26.78
N GLY A 267 -6.94 -28.12 27.38
CA GLY A 267 -6.81 -29.54 27.66
C GLY A 267 -7.70 -29.97 28.84
N PHE A 268 -7.83 -31.29 29.03
CA PHE A 268 -8.45 -31.84 30.23
C PHE A 268 -7.41 -31.93 31.34
N ASP A 269 -7.70 -31.37 32.52
CA ASP A 269 -6.77 -31.32 33.65
C ASP A 269 -7.00 -32.46 34.63
N ALA A 270 -8.28 -32.76 34.90
CA ALA A 270 -8.64 -33.84 35.82
C ALA A 270 -10.01 -34.45 35.46
N LEU A 271 -10.42 -35.43 36.26
CA LEU A 271 -11.76 -36.00 36.26
C LEU A 271 -12.48 -35.57 37.54
N SER A 272 -13.75 -35.21 37.41
CA SER A 272 -14.63 -34.84 38.53
C SER A 272 -15.94 -35.59 38.44
N HIS A 273 -16.58 -35.78 39.59
CA HIS A 273 -17.94 -36.30 39.69
C HIS A 273 -19.02 -35.23 39.48
N GLN A 274 -18.61 -33.99 39.20
CA GLN A 274 -19.49 -32.85 38.95
C GLN A 274 -19.09 -32.17 37.65
N GLY A 275 -20.05 -31.95 36.75
CA GLY A 275 -19.82 -31.27 35.48
C GLY A 275 -21.07 -31.17 34.61
N ARG A 276 -20.95 -30.43 33.49
CA ARG A 276 -22.00 -30.39 32.46
C ARG A 276 -21.91 -31.62 31.56
N PHE A 277 -23.04 -32.06 31.00
CA PHE A 277 -23.10 -33.19 30.08
C PHE A 277 -22.17 -33.04 28.86
N GLU A 278 -21.89 -31.82 28.42
CA GLU A 278 -20.94 -31.55 27.33
C GLU A 278 -19.50 -32.04 27.65
N ASN A 279 -19.16 -32.16 28.94
CA ASN A 279 -17.85 -32.60 29.43
C ASN A 279 -17.86 -34.04 29.96
N LEU A 280 -18.92 -34.80 29.74
CA LEU A 280 -19.00 -36.20 30.17
C LEU A 280 -17.88 -37.02 29.51
N VAL A 281 -17.19 -37.85 30.30
CA VAL A 281 -16.12 -38.71 29.78
C VAL A 281 -16.69 -39.70 28.76
N ARG A 282 -16.01 -39.89 27.62
CA ARG A 282 -16.53 -40.75 26.53
C ARG A 282 -16.82 -42.18 26.96
N SER A 283 -16.09 -42.72 27.94
CA SER A 283 -16.36 -44.05 28.48
C SER A 283 -17.67 -44.13 29.26
N GLU A 284 -18.20 -43.01 29.76
CA GLU A 284 -19.49 -42.99 30.45
C GLU A 284 -20.67 -43.12 29.48
N VAL A 285 -20.51 -42.60 28.25
CA VAL A 285 -21.53 -42.71 27.19
C VAL A 285 -21.76 -44.18 26.80
N ALA A 286 -20.78 -45.05 27.02
CA ALA A 286 -20.92 -46.48 26.72
C ALA A 286 -22.01 -47.18 27.54
N TYR A 287 -22.37 -46.64 28.71
CA TYR A 287 -23.41 -47.21 29.57
C TYR A 287 -24.84 -46.84 29.15
N VAL A 288 -24.99 -45.91 28.20
CA VAL A 288 -26.31 -45.45 27.72
C VAL A 288 -26.97 -46.55 26.90
N GLY A 289 -28.13 -47.01 27.35
CA GLY A 289 -28.95 -48.00 26.65
C GLY A 289 -28.54 -49.46 26.86
N GLU A 290 -27.57 -49.76 27.74
CA GLU A 290 -27.21 -51.15 28.08
C GLU A 290 -28.34 -51.92 28.80
N GLY A 291 -29.34 -51.20 29.35
CA GLY A 291 -30.44 -51.77 30.14
C GLY A 291 -31.75 -52.11 29.41
N GLY A 292 -31.88 -51.82 28.11
CA GLY A 292 -33.17 -51.97 27.39
C GLY A 292 -34.21 -50.92 27.82
N GLU A 293 -35.51 -51.27 27.91
CA GLU A 293 -36.61 -50.34 28.25
C GLU A 293 -36.68 -49.93 29.74
N GLY A 294 -35.60 -50.06 30.51
CA GLY A 294 -35.55 -49.78 31.95
C GLY A 294 -34.42 -48.83 32.34
N VAL A 295 -34.32 -48.56 33.65
CA VAL A 295 -33.20 -47.79 34.24
C VAL A 295 -31.89 -48.48 33.91
N ASP A 296 -31.00 -47.81 33.19
CA ASP A 296 -29.71 -48.36 32.78
C ASP A 296 -28.58 -48.01 33.77
N ALA A 297 -27.38 -48.54 33.50
CA ALA A 297 -26.22 -48.29 34.35
C ALA A 297 -25.80 -46.81 34.32
N PHE A 298 -26.11 -46.10 33.23
CA PHE A 298 -25.86 -44.67 33.11
C PHE A 298 -26.77 -43.88 34.04
N ASP A 299 -28.07 -44.17 34.05
CA ASP A 299 -29.07 -43.53 34.90
C ASP A 299 -28.75 -43.67 36.40
N ILE A 300 -28.35 -44.88 36.82
CA ILE A 300 -27.98 -45.14 38.22
C ILE A 300 -26.76 -44.31 38.60
N ARG A 301 -25.71 -44.32 37.79
CA ARG A 301 -24.48 -43.55 38.06
C ARG A 301 -24.70 -42.04 37.99
N TYR A 302 -25.64 -41.59 37.15
CA TYR A 302 -26.06 -40.19 37.10
C TYR A 302 -26.73 -39.77 38.41
N VAL A 303 -27.71 -40.54 38.90
CA VAL A 303 -28.45 -40.22 40.14
C VAL A 303 -27.56 -40.31 41.38
N VAL A 304 -26.64 -41.27 41.44
CA VAL A 304 -25.69 -41.44 42.55
C VAL A 304 -24.57 -40.40 42.51
N GLY A 305 -24.39 -39.70 41.38
CA GLY A 305 -23.32 -38.72 41.21
C GLY A 305 -21.95 -39.37 41.02
N GLU A 306 -21.90 -40.53 40.37
CA GLU A 306 -20.67 -41.29 40.10
C GLU A 306 -20.18 -41.15 38.65
N LEU A 307 -20.91 -40.43 37.79
CA LEU A 307 -20.43 -40.13 36.44
C LEU A 307 -19.17 -39.29 36.51
N LEU A 308 -18.22 -39.61 35.62
CA LEU A 308 -16.99 -38.86 35.47
C LEU A 308 -17.16 -37.82 34.37
N TYR A 309 -16.83 -36.59 34.70
CA TYR A 309 -16.75 -35.44 33.81
C TYR A 309 -15.29 -35.01 33.71
N TYR A 310 -14.85 -34.62 32.53
CA TYR A 310 -13.58 -33.93 32.41
C TYR A 310 -13.68 -32.55 33.06
N THR A 311 -12.84 -32.29 34.07
CA THR A 311 -12.57 -30.92 34.51
C THR A 311 -11.52 -30.33 33.59
N ARG A 312 -11.89 -29.22 32.97
CA ARG A 312 -10.96 -28.45 32.15
C ARG A 312 -10.12 -27.58 33.07
N ASP A 313 -8.86 -27.43 32.70
CA ASP A 313 -8.08 -26.32 33.23
C ASP A 313 -8.77 -25.05 32.72
N GLU A 314 -9.35 -24.24 33.61
CA GLU A 314 -9.64 -22.85 33.30
C GLU A 314 -8.32 -22.07 33.31
N SER A 315 -7.35 -22.56 32.54
CA SER A 315 -6.16 -21.80 32.20
C SER A 315 -6.70 -20.61 31.41
N PRO A 316 -6.70 -19.38 31.98
CA PRO A 316 -7.20 -18.24 31.26
C PRO A 316 -6.44 -18.16 29.94
N LEU A 317 -7.17 -17.96 28.84
CA LEU A 317 -6.53 -17.59 27.59
C LEU A 317 -5.81 -16.27 27.88
N LEU A 318 -4.50 -16.37 28.02
CA LEU A 318 -3.62 -15.24 28.23
C LEU A 318 -3.37 -14.64 26.87
N ASP A 319 -3.92 -13.45 26.63
CA ASP A 319 -3.63 -12.69 25.42
C ASP A 319 -3.07 -11.31 25.80
N ALA A 320 -2.22 -10.79 24.92
CA ALA A 320 -1.65 -9.47 25.02
C ALA A 320 -2.41 -8.50 24.11
N HIS A 321 -3.75 -8.47 24.19
CA HIS A 321 -4.55 -7.49 23.46
C HIS A 321 -4.11 -6.06 23.80
N ARG A 322 -3.84 -5.27 22.77
CA ARG A 322 -3.50 -3.86 22.87
C ARG A 322 -4.56 -3.03 22.18
N HIS A 323 -5.02 -2.00 22.88
CA HIS A 323 -5.89 -0.99 22.33
C HIS A 323 -5.19 0.35 22.42
N VAL A 324 -4.87 0.96 21.29
CA VAL A 324 -4.23 2.29 21.28
C VAL A 324 -5.22 3.32 20.74
N THR A 325 -5.48 4.37 21.52
CA THR A 325 -6.26 5.51 21.03
C THR A 325 -5.34 6.66 20.68
N VAL A 326 -5.41 7.10 19.43
CA VAL A 326 -4.72 8.26 18.89
C VAL A 326 -5.74 9.37 18.73
N VAL A 327 -5.47 10.52 19.34
CA VAL A 327 -6.32 11.71 19.18
C VAL A 327 -5.51 12.81 18.50
N VAL A 328 -6.08 13.37 17.44
CA VAL A 328 -5.51 14.46 16.65
C VAL A 328 -6.34 15.70 16.87
N ASP A 329 -5.68 16.79 17.25
CA ASP A 329 -6.28 18.11 17.50
C ASP A 329 -5.79 19.14 16.47
N ASP A 330 -6.46 20.30 16.39
CA ASP A 330 -6.09 21.42 15.51
C ASP A 330 -5.99 21.04 14.01
N LEU A 331 -7.04 20.39 13.48
CA LEU A 331 -7.07 19.91 12.08
C LEU A 331 -6.86 21.03 11.07
N ALA A 332 -7.52 22.17 11.27
CA ALA A 332 -7.38 23.34 10.41
C ALA A 332 -5.93 23.83 10.34
N GLY A 333 -5.19 23.82 11.46
CA GLY A 333 -3.77 24.10 11.49
C GLY A 333 -2.94 23.04 10.74
N LEU A 334 -3.19 21.76 11.00
CA LEU A 334 -2.45 20.65 10.40
C LEU A 334 -2.64 20.52 8.88
N ARG A 335 -3.78 20.97 8.35
CA ARG A 335 -4.05 20.97 6.91
C ARG A 335 -3.17 21.94 6.13
N GLN A 336 -2.56 22.93 6.79
CA GLN A 336 -1.71 23.90 6.12
C GLN A 336 -0.38 23.28 5.69
N LYS A 337 0.05 23.58 4.46
CA LYS A 337 1.37 23.19 3.97
C LYS A 337 2.42 24.12 4.55
N HIS A 338 3.18 23.63 5.52
CA HIS A 338 4.37 24.32 6.01
C HIS A 338 5.54 24.23 5.00
N PRO A 339 6.28 25.33 4.76
CA PRO A 339 7.44 25.34 3.86
C PRO A 339 8.55 24.36 4.26
N GLU A 340 8.75 24.14 5.57
CA GLU A 340 9.80 23.29 6.11
C GLU A 340 9.49 21.79 6.04
N LEU A 341 8.24 21.41 5.75
CA LEU A 341 7.83 20.01 5.64
C LEU A 341 7.81 19.59 4.17
N PRO A 342 7.96 18.30 3.85
CA PRO A 342 7.82 17.82 2.46
C PRO A 342 6.34 17.76 2.02
N VAL A 343 5.41 17.50 2.94
CA VAL A 343 3.96 17.38 2.70
C VAL A 343 3.17 18.17 3.74
N GLN A 344 1.84 18.16 3.69
CA GLN A 344 0.99 18.77 4.73
C GLN A 344 1.19 18.04 6.07
N ALA A 345 1.07 18.75 7.19
CA ALA A 345 1.29 18.14 8.51
C ALA A 345 0.24 17.05 8.82
N LEU A 346 -0.99 17.24 8.35
CA LEU A 346 -2.06 16.25 8.48
C LEU A 346 -1.73 14.93 7.77
N VAL A 347 -1.13 15.00 6.57
CA VAL A 347 -0.63 13.82 5.84
C VAL A 347 0.49 13.13 6.61
N LEU A 348 1.36 13.88 7.29
CA LEU A 348 2.39 13.29 8.15
C LEU A 348 1.79 12.52 9.33
N VAL A 349 0.76 13.09 9.97
CA VAL A 349 0.05 12.45 11.09
C VAL A 349 -0.67 11.18 10.62
N ALA A 350 -1.35 11.24 9.47
CA ALA A 350 -2.03 10.09 8.90
C ALA A 350 -1.04 8.97 8.49
N GLY A 351 0.08 9.33 7.85
CA GLY A 351 1.16 8.38 7.52
C GLY A 351 1.80 7.76 8.76
N LEU A 352 2.00 8.54 9.83
CA LEU A 352 2.46 8.03 11.13
C LEU A 352 1.46 7.06 11.75
N TYR A 353 0.16 7.36 11.67
CA TYR A 353 -0.88 6.48 12.17
C TYR A 353 -0.90 5.13 11.43
N LEU A 354 -0.76 5.15 10.09
CA LEU A 354 -0.65 3.92 9.30
C LEU A 354 0.58 3.08 9.72
N ALA A 355 1.74 3.71 9.84
CA ALA A 355 2.97 3.02 10.27
C ALA A 355 2.80 2.42 11.67
N LEU A 356 2.25 3.19 12.62
CA LEU A 356 1.97 2.74 13.98
C LEU A 356 1.03 1.52 13.98
N HIS A 357 -0.08 1.57 13.24
CA HIS A 357 -1.03 0.45 13.18
C HIS A 357 -0.37 -0.81 12.61
N ALA A 358 0.36 -0.68 11.50
CA ALA A 358 1.09 -1.79 10.89
C ALA A 358 2.13 -2.40 11.85
N ASP A 359 2.81 -1.56 12.62
CA ASP A 359 3.81 -2.00 13.59
C ASP A 359 3.20 -2.68 14.81
N LEU A 360 2.05 -2.21 15.30
CA LEU A 360 1.28 -2.89 16.34
C LEU A 360 0.80 -4.27 15.87
N ALA A 361 0.26 -4.36 14.65
CA ALA A 361 -0.15 -5.63 14.06
C ALA A 361 1.03 -6.59 13.86
N ARG A 362 2.22 -6.10 13.49
CA ARG A 362 3.44 -6.93 13.39
C ARG A 362 3.97 -7.35 14.77
N ALA A 363 3.88 -6.47 15.76
CA ALA A 363 4.36 -6.73 17.11
C ALA A 363 3.44 -7.72 17.84
N PHE A 364 2.12 -7.59 17.77
CA PHE A 364 1.19 -8.36 18.60
C PHE A 364 0.33 -9.35 17.83
N SER A 365 0.48 -9.46 16.50
CA SER A 365 -0.48 -10.05 15.57
C SER A 365 -1.66 -9.13 15.27
N ALA A 366 -2.32 -9.37 14.15
CA ALA A 366 -3.44 -8.55 13.72
C ALA A 366 -4.70 -8.73 14.58
N GLN A 367 -4.80 -9.79 15.39
CA GLN A 367 -5.94 -10.00 16.29
C GLN A 367 -5.69 -9.42 17.69
N ALA A 368 -4.44 -9.38 18.15
CA ALA A 368 -4.11 -8.84 19.47
C ALA A 368 -3.79 -7.33 19.45
N ALA A 369 -4.01 -6.63 18.34
CA ALA A 369 -3.85 -5.19 18.25
C ALA A 369 -5.07 -4.52 17.62
N SER A 370 -5.61 -3.51 18.30
CA SER A 370 -6.61 -2.61 17.75
C SER A 370 -6.24 -1.16 18.00
N THR A 371 -6.65 -0.27 17.09
CA THR A 371 -6.42 1.16 17.22
C THR A 371 -7.69 1.95 16.98
N THR A 372 -7.82 3.07 17.70
CA THR A 372 -8.87 4.07 17.48
C THR A 372 -8.21 5.39 17.11
N LEU A 373 -8.52 5.95 15.95
CA LEU A 373 -8.16 7.33 15.59
C LEU A 373 -9.36 8.24 15.80
N ARG A 374 -9.17 9.30 16.58
CA ARG A 374 -10.18 10.35 16.77
C ARG A 374 -9.65 11.70 16.35
N TRP A 375 -10.46 12.44 15.58
CA TRP A 375 -10.20 13.85 15.31
C TRP A 375 -11.02 14.72 16.25
N ARG A 376 -10.37 15.59 17.02
CA ARG A 376 -11.04 16.54 17.90
C ARG A 376 -11.49 17.74 17.09
N LEU A 377 -12.77 18.08 17.20
CA LEU A 377 -13.41 19.15 16.46
C LEU A 377 -13.43 20.42 17.30
N THR A 378 -12.39 21.25 17.19
CA THR A 378 -12.25 22.49 17.97
C THR A 378 -12.84 23.71 17.25
N GLN A 379 -12.95 23.63 15.92
CA GLN A 379 -13.46 24.70 15.07
C GLN A 379 -14.51 24.14 14.09
N PRO A 380 -15.45 24.98 13.60
CA PRO A 380 -16.46 24.52 12.63
C PRO A 380 -15.87 23.93 11.34
N ALA A 381 -14.71 24.42 10.91
CA ALA A 381 -14.01 23.92 9.72
C ALA A 381 -13.49 22.48 9.91
N ASP A 382 -13.20 22.06 11.15
CA ASP A 382 -12.63 20.74 11.44
C ASP A 382 -13.59 19.61 11.03
N VAL A 383 -14.91 19.85 11.02
CA VAL A 383 -15.91 18.85 10.62
C VAL A 383 -15.68 18.40 9.17
N GLY A 384 -15.48 19.34 8.25
CA GLY A 384 -15.24 19.04 6.84
C GLY A 384 -13.89 18.36 6.64
N ILE A 385 -12.86 18.84 7.33
CA ILE A 385 -11.51 18.26 7.27
C ILE A 385 -11.51 16.82 7.78
N ALA A 386 -12.12 16.56 8.94
CA ALA A 386 -12.21 15.22 9.51
C ALA A 386 -12.96 14.24 8.59
N ALA A 387 -14.03 14.69 7.93
CA ALA A 387 -14.78 13.86 6.99
C ALA A 387 -13.92 13.47 5.77
N GLU A 388 -13.13 14.42 5.23
CA GLU A 388 -12.20 14.14 4.12
C GLU A 388 -11.09 13.17 4.54
N GLU A 389 -10.47 13.38 5.72
CA GLU A 389 -9.45 12.48 6.27
C GLU A 389 -10.00 11.08 6.57
N GLU A 390 -11.25 11.00 7.04
CA GLU A 390 -11.93 9.72 7.25
C GLU A 390 -12.08 8.96 5.93
N VAL A 391 -12.50 9.62 4.85
CA VAL A 391 -12.61 9.00 3.51
C VAL A 391 -11.25 8.47 3.04
N LEU A 392 -10.18 9.26 3.20
CA LEU A 392 -8.82 8.87 2.83
C LEU A 392 -8.37 7.64 3.62
N LEU A 393 -8.42 7.69 4.95
CA LEU A 393 -7.99 6.58 5.79
C LEU A 393 -8.88 5.35 5.67
N ARG A 394 -10.18 5.50 5.41
CA ARG A 394 -11.06 4.35 5.11
C ARG A 394 -10.61 3.59 3.87
N THR A 395 -10.11 4.29 2.87
CA THR A 395 -9.56 3.67 1.66
C THR A 395 -8.30 2.87 2.02
N SER A 396 -7.35 3.47 2.75
CA SER A 396 -6.11 2.78 3.16
C SER A 396 -6.31 1.64 4.17
N LEU A 397 -7.32 1.73 5.04
CA LEU A 397 -7.55 0.81 6.16
C LEU A 397 -8.80 -0.05 5.98
N GLY A 398 -9.32 -0.18 4.75
CA GLY A 398 -10.60 -0.84 4.49
C GLY A 398 -10.70 -2.28 5.02
N THR A 399 -9.62 -3.05 4.94
CA THR A 399 -9.56 -4.41 5.53
C THR A 399 -9.55 -4.36 7.06
N GLU A 400 -8.78 -3.46 7.65
CA GLU A 400 -8.66 -3.32 9.11
C GLU A 400 -9.97 -2.84 9.75
N LEU A 401 -10.70 -1.96 9.07
CA LEU A 401 -12.04 -1.50 9.47
C LEU A 401 -13.07 -2.63 9.41
N ARG A 402 -13.06 -3.44 8.35
CA ARG A 402 -13.97 -4.60 8.21
C ARG A 402 -13.77 -5.65 9.29
N HIS A 403 -12.54 -5.80 9.78
CA HIS A 403 -12.20 -6.71 10.88
C HIS A 403 -12.24 -6.03 12.26
N HIS A 404 -12.76 -4.79 12.37
CA HIS A 404 -12.85 -4.03 13.61
C HIS A 404 -11.51 -3.81 14.35
N ARG A 405 -10.38 -3.92 13.64
CA ARG A 405 -9.03 -3.66 14.16
C ARG A 405 -8.73 -2.18 14.21
N VAL A 406 -9.36 -1.40 13.34
CA VAL A 406 -9.30 0.07 13.34
C VAL A 406 -10.70 0.62 13.61
N ARG A 407 -10.77 1.71 14.36
CA ARG A 407 -11.97 2.55 14.48
C ARG A 407 -11.59 4.00 14.16
N LEU A 408 -12.36 4.63 13.29
CA LEU A 408 -12.23 6.05 12.97
C LEU A 408 -13.44 6.79 13.55
N GLY A 409 -13.26 8.04 13.96
CA GLY A 409 -14.38 8.88 14.35
C GLY A 409 -13.95 10.27 14.82
N THR A 410 -14.91 11.07 15.25
CA THR A 410 -14.66 12.40 15.78
C THR A 410 -14.83 12.44 17.30
N LEU A 411 -14.37 13.53 17.89
CA LEU A 411 -14.52 13.89 19.30
C LEU A 411 -14.90 15.37 19.40
N ASP A 412 -15.96 15.71 20.14
CA ASP A 412 -16.35 17.11 20.33
C ASP A 412 -15.28 17.92 21.08
N ALA A 413 -15.23 19.23 20.86
CA ALA A 413 -14.30 20.15 21.53
C ALA A 413 -14.28 19.95 23.05
N ASP A 414 -15.46 19.81 23.67
CA ASP A 414 -15.61 19.74 25.13
C ASP A 414 -15.63 18.31 25.68
N ALA A 415 -15.57 17.30 24.81
CA ALA A 415 -15.56 15.93 25.26
C ALA A 415 -14.28 15.66 26.09
N PRO A 416 -14.39 14.93 27.22
CA PRO A 416 -13.22 14.56 27.97
C PRO A 416 -12.31 13.70 27.08
N TRP A 417 -10.99 13.84 27.28
CA TRP A 417 -10.06 12.91 26.67
C TRP A 417 -10.49 11.48 27.02
N PRO A 418 -10.53 10.57 26.04
CA PRO A 418 -10.93 9.20 26.30
C PRO A 418 -10.08 8.67 27.46
N ALA A 419 -10.73 8.28 28.55
CA ALA A 419 -9.99 7.72 29.67
C ALA A 419 -9.31 6.44 29.19
N ALA A 420 -8.02 6.28 29.48
CA ALA A 420 -7.38 4.98 29.32
C ALA A 420 -8.25 3.95 30.07
N PRO A 421 -8.60 2.81 29.44
CA PRO A 421 -9.36 1.78 30.12
C PRO A 421 -8.65 1.48 31.44
N ARG A 422 -9.37 1.64 32.57
CA ARG A 422 -8.76 1.42 33.88
C ARG A 422 -8.34 -0.04 33.95
N LEU A 423 -7.03 -0.30 33.86
CA LEU A 423 -6.47 -1.62 34.14
C LEU A 423 -6.94 -2.01 35.55
N ALA A 424 -7.71 -3.09 35.65
CA ALA A 424 -8.43 -3.47 36.87
C ALA A 424 -7.52 -3.88 38.05
N GLN A 425 -6.19 -3.75 37.94
CA GLN A 425 -5.27 -4.04 39.04
C GLN A 425 -4.09 -3.05 39.09
N PRO A 426 -3.71 -2.58 40.28
CA PRO A 426 -2.56 -1.70 40.46
C PRO A 426 -1.26 -2.40 40.04
N LEU A 427 -0.45 -1.69 39.25
CA LEU A 427 0.85 -2.13 38.78
C LEU A 427 1.82 -2.30 39.97
N GLY A 428 2.32 -3.52 40.20
CA GLY A 428 3.55 -3.72 40.96
C GLY A 428 4.74 -3.20 40.14
N SER A 429 5.54 -2.30 40.72
CA SER A 429 6.82 -1.74 40.24
C SER A 429 6.98 -1.54 38.72
N ARG A 430 6.89 -0.27 38.29
CA ARG A 430 7.06 0.20 36.90
C ARG A 430 8.43 -0.21 36.30
N PRO A 431 8.48 -0.82 35.10
CA PRO A 431 9.71 -0.88 34.32
C PRO A 431 10.02 0.48 33.68
N GLU A 432 11.29 0.89 33.71
CA GLU A 432 11.76 2.11 33.01
C GLU A 432 11.63 1.94 31.49
N ILE A 433 10.95 2.87 30.82
CA ILE A 433 10.85 2.90 29.35
C ILE A 433 12.08 3.61 28.75
N PRO A 434 12.80 3.01 27.79
CA PRO A 434 13.99 3.61 27.20
C PRO A 434 13.66 4.74 26.22
N ARG A 435 14.45 5.82 26.26
CA ARG A 435 14.39 6.93 25.30
C ARG A 435 14.86 6.46 23.92
N LEU A 436 14.01 6.52 22.91
CA LEU A 436 14.38 6.33 21.50
C LEU A 436 14.95 7.65 20.95
N GLY A 437 16.27 7.71 20.72
CA GLY A 437 16.89 8.79 19.95
C GLY A 437 16.85 8.45 18.47
N LEU A 438 16.17 9.28 17.66
CA LEU A 438 16.25 9.22 16.20
C LEU A 438 17.43 10.07 15.70
N PRO A 439 18.20 9.61 14.69
CA PRO A 439 19.20 10.45 14.03
C PRO A 439 18.51 11.45 13.08
N GLY A 440 18.91 12.73 13.13
CA GLY A 440 18.51 13.73 12.11
C GLY A 440 17.84 15.03 12.59
N GLY A 441 17.86 15.37 13.88
CA GLY A 441 17.41 16.69 14.36
C GLY A 441 15.89 16.94 14.38
N LEU A 442 15.08 16.07 13.77
CA LEU A 442 13.64 15.95 14.03
C LEU A 442 13.41 15.12 15.30
N GLY A 443 13.59 15.76 16.46
CA GLY A 443 13.30 15.14 17.76
C GLY A 443 11.81 15.18 18.07
N PHE A 444 11.09 14.07 17.86
CA PHE A 444 9.82 13.84 18.56
C PHE A 444 10.14 13.53 20.03
N ALA A 445 9.93 14.50 20.92
CA ALA A 445 10.08 14.27 22.35
C ALA A 445 8.77 13.69 22.91
N LEU A 446 8.73 12.37 23.09
CA LEU A 446 7.79 11.72 24.01
C LEU A 446 8.22 12.07 25.44
N ARG A 447 7.70 13.17 26.00
CA ARG A 447 7.94 13.52 27.42
C ARG A 447 6.77 13.08 28.27
N HIS A 448 7.06 12.23 29.25
CA HIS A 448 6.21 12.03 30.43
C HIS A 448 6.12 13.37 31.19
N ALA A 449 4.94 13.97 31.30
CA ALA A 449 4.71 15.09 32.19
C ALA A 449 4.55 14.56 33.63
N ALA A 450 5.66 14.49 34.37
CA ALA A 450 5.64 14.25 35.80
C ALA A 450 5.38 15.56 36.54
N ALA A 451 4.11 15.94 36.68
CA ALA A 451 3.61 16.81 37.73
C ALA A 451 2.10 17.03 37.52
N PHE A 452 1.27 16.19 38.12
CA PHE A 452 0.01 16.53 38.78
C PHE A 452 -0.56 15.20 39.33
N ASP A 453 -0.76 15.15 40.64
CA ASP A 453 -1.33 13.98 41.32
C ASP A 453 -2.70 13.63 40.73
N HIS A 454 -2.91 12.33 40.47
CA HIS A 454 -4.20 11.66 40.24
C HIS A 454 -4.92 11.76 38.88
N GLN A 455 -4.24 11.67 37.73
CA GLN A 455 -4.90 11.30 36.45
C GLN A 455 -4.03 10.38 35.56
N PRO A 456 -4.63 9.46 34.75
CA PRO A 456 -3.91 8.45 33.98
C PRO A 456 -3.06 9.06 32.84
N ASP A 457 -2.04 8.31 32.44
CA ASP A 457 -0.91 8.72 31.61
C ASP A 457 -1.36 9.32 30.24
N VAL A 458 -1.08 10.61 30.03
CA VAL A 458 -1.28 11.36 28.77
C VAL A 458 0.09 11.55 28.10
N ILE A 459 0.30 10.97 26.92
CA ILE A 459 1.52 11.19 26.14
C ILE A 459 1.25 12.30 25.12
N GLY A 460 1.63 13.54 25.42
CA GLY A 460 1.51 14.68 24.49
C GLY A 460 2.84 15.05 23.81
N CYS A 461 2.81 15.33 22.51
CA CYS A 461 3.91 16.00 21.82
C CYS A 461 3.85 17.53 22.05
N ARG A 462 4.97 18.13 22.49
CA ARG A 462 5.11 19.60 22.64
C ARG A 462 6.24 20.09 21.74
N ARG A 463 5.99 21.15 20.95
CA ARG A 463 7.00 21.86 20.17
C ARG A 463 8.02 22.49 21.13
N VAL A 464 9.29 22.07 21.09
CA VAL A 464 10.38 22.72 21.85
C VAL A 464 11.06 23.72 20.92
N LEU A 465 10.66 24.99 21.00
CA LEU A 465 11.46 26.09 20.45
C LEU A 465 12.39 26.57 21.57
N GLY A 466 13.70 26.57 21.30
CA GLY A 466 14.71 27.03 22.25
C GLY A 466 14.56 28.52 22.53
N GLY A 467 14.25 28.87 23.77
CA GLY A 467 14.22 30.24 24.27
C GLY A 467 13.92 30.25 25.76
N GLY A 468 14.89 30.66 26.58
CA GLY A 468 14.78 30.68 28.03
C GLY A 468 13.76 31.71 28.52
N GLY A 469 12.63 31.22 28.99
CA GLY A 469 11.59 31.98 29.68
C GLY A 469 10.40 31.06 29.94
N ALA A 470 9.92 30.99 31.17
CA ALA A 470 8.75 30.17 31.52
C ALA A 470 7.50 30.74 30.84
N PRO A 471 6.80 30.00 29.95
CA PRO A 471 5.57 30.48 29.34
C PRO A 471 4.33 29.83 29.97
N GLU A 472 3.26 30.62 30.09
CA GLU A 472 1.88 30.12 30.17
C GLU A 472 1.57 29.17 29.00
N PRO A 473 0.66 28.19 29.17
CA PRO A 473 0.32 27.25 28.12
C PRO A 473 -0.42 27.96 26.97
N ALA A 474 0.30 28.25 25.89
CA ALA A 474 -0.32 28.57 24.60
C ALA A 474 -0.90 27.28 23.98
N PRO A 475 -2.07 27.36 23.31
CA PRO A 475 -2.64 26.22 22.59
C PRO A 475 -1.68 25.81 21.48
N GLY A 476 -1.21 24.56 21.53
CA GLY A 476 -0.30 24.01 20.54
C GLY A 476 -0.73 22.60 20.16
N CYS A 477 -0.66 22.30 18.86
CA CYS A 477 -0.79 20.99 18.26
C CYS A 477 -0.13 19.88 19.10
N GLY A 478 -0.92 18.90 19.53
CA GLY A 478 -0.44 17.70 20.23
C GLY A 478 -1.09 16.46 19.64
N VAL A 479 -0.28 15.46 19.29
CA VAL A 479 -0.77 14.08 19.17
C VAL A 479 -0.73 13.49 20.56
N VAL A 480 -1.88 13.02 21.04
CA VAL A 480 -1.96 12.32 22.33
C VAL A 480 -2.04 10.82 22.06
N LEU A 481 -1.05 10.07 22.55
CA LEU A 481 -1.09 8.61 22.59
C LEU A 481 -1.54 8.16 23.98
N LEU A 482 -2.65 7.44 24.03
CA LEU A 482 -3.13 6.78 25.24
C LEU A 482 -2.91 5.26 25.05
N GLN A 483 -2.10 4.66 25.92
CA GLN A 483 -1.88 3.22 25.98
C GLN A 483 -2.88 2.53 26.90
#